data_AF-A0A0F8Z8C4-F1
#
_entry.id   AF-A0A0F8Z8C4-F1
#
_cell.length_a   1.000
_cell.length_b   1.000
_cell.length_c   1.000
_cell.angle_alpha   90.00
_cell.angle_beta   90.00
_cell.angle_gamma   90.00
#
_symmetry.space_group_name_H-M   'P 1'
#
loop_
_entity.id
_entity.type
_entity.pdbx_description
1 polymer ?
#
loop_
_entity_poly.entity_id
_entity_poly.type
_entity_poly.pdbx_seq_one_letter_code
_entity_poly.pdbx_strand_id
1 'polypeptide(L)'
;GFTMYDPESTTIVHHVNQGLRAHKLFQRDKDYIVRDGDVVLIDEFTGRMMAGRRLSDGLHQAIEAKEDVNIQPENVTLASVTFQNYFRLYDKLSGMTGTASTEVEEFDEIYKLGVVEVPTNRPIARVDEHDAVYRTAREKYAAIIEAIKDANGRGQPVLVGTTSIEKSESLSAMLTAESVPHNVLNARQHEQEAQIVADAGKPGAVTIATNMAGRGTDIQLGGNVDMKVMQALDADPEADPEELRKRVAAEVADDKQRVKDAGGLYVLATERHESRRIDNQLRGRSGRQGDPGKSSFYLSLEDDLMRIFGSERLENVLSKLGMKEGEAIVHPWVNKSLEKAQAKVEERNFDIRKQLLKFDDVMNDQRKVIFEQRKEMMRAEEVQEEVADMRHETIEDLVTSCIPSHAYSEEWQVDSLHEEARRLFGLD
;
A
#
# COMPACT_ATOMS: atom_id res chain seq x y z
N GLY A 1 -5.80 41.24 23.72
CA GLY A 1 -4.72 40.41 24.27
C GLY A 1 -4.88 39.04 23.67
N PHE A 2 -3.92 38.62 22.86
CA PHE A 2 -4.02 37.39 22.08
C PHE A 2 -3.94 36.16 22.98
N THR A 3 -4.92 35.26 22.85
CA THR A 3 -4.95 33.97 23.53
C THR A 3 -4.46 32.88 22.58
N MET A 4 -3.91 31.80 23.15
CA MET A 4 -3.50 30.61 22.38
C MET A 4 -4.69 29.87 21.73
N TYR A 5 -5.92 30.32 21.94
CA TYR A 5 -7.13 29.77 21.31
C TYR A 5 -7.69 30.65 20.19
N ASP A 6 -7.06 31.80 19.93
CA ASP A 6 -7.46 32.67 18.83
C ASP A 6 -7.05 32.01 17.49
N PRO A 7 -7.87 32.09 16.42
CA PRO A 7 -7.56 31.48 15.12
C PRO A 7 -6.19 31.88 14.55
N GLU A 8 -5.77 33.12 14.81
CA GLU A 8 -4.48 33.69 14.38
C GLU A 8 -3.28 33.05 15.09
N SER A 9 -3.48 32.44 16.25
CA SER A 9 -2.42 31.81 17.06
C SER A 9 -2.11 30.37 16.66
N THR A 10 -2.82 29.80 15.66
CA THR A 10 -2.71 28.39 15.27
C THR A 10 -1.25 27.97 14.98
N THR A 11 -0.47 28.80 14.29
CA THR A 11 0.93 28.54 13.96
C THR A 11 1.82 28.51 15.22
N ILE A 12 1.59 29.44 16.16
CA ILE A 12 2.35 29.49 17.42
C ILE A 12 2.06 28.26 18.27
N VAL A 13 0.78 27.89 18.39
CA VAL A 13 0.34 26.68 19.10
C VAL A 13 0.99 25.44 18.49
N HIS A 14 1.04 25.36 17.16
CA HIS A 14 1.70 24.28 16.44
C HIS A 14 3.18 24.18 16.80
N HIS A 15 3.95 25.26 16.66
CA HIS A 15 5.39 25.27 16.98
C HIS A 15 5.67 24.95 18.45
N VAL A 16 4.87 25.48 19.38
CA VAL A 16 5.01 25.16 20.81
C VAL A 16 4.76 23.68 21.08
N ASN A 17 3.76 23.08 20.43
CA ASN A 17 3.49 21.65 20.57
C ASN A 17 4.64 20.79 20.03
N GLN A 18 5.17 21.11 18.83
CA GLN A 18 6.31 20.38 18.28
C GLN A 18 7.57 20.55 19.15
N GLY A 19 7.81 21.75 19.69
CA GLY A 19 8.87 22.00 20.66
C GLY A 19 8.73 21.12 21.90
N LEU A 20 7.54 21.07 22.50
CA LEU A 20 7.26 20.19 23.65
C LEU A 20 7.48 18.71 23.32
N ARG A 21 7.02 18.24 22.16
CA ARG A 21 7.24 16.87 21.69
C ARG A 21 8.73 16.57 21.52
N ALA A 22 9.47 17.46 20.85
CA ALA A 22 10.92 17.33 20.69
C ALA A 22 11.65 17.27 22.05
N HIS A 23 11.22 18.04 23.05
CA HIS A 23 11.83 18.06 24.38
C HIS A 23 11.43 16.87 25.28
N LYS A 24 10.21 16.32 25.14
CA LYS A 24 9.68 15.32 26.08
C LYS A 24 9.57 13.91 25.51
N LEU A 25 9.30 13.77 24.21
CA LEU A 25 9.10 12.47 23.58
C LEU A 25 10.35 11.96 22.89
N PHE A 26 11.23 12.86 22.40
CA PHE A 26 12.44 12.49 21.68
C PHE A 26 13.69 12.71 22.53
N GLN A 27 14.49 11.67 22.68
CA GLN A 27 15.71 11.63 23.46
C GLN A 27 16.92 11.48 22.55
N ARG A 28 17.92 12.33 22.76
CA ARG A 28 19.23 12.22 22.13
C ARG A 28 19.91 10.92 22.54
N ASP A 29 20.64 10.31 21.62
CA ASP A 29 21.35 9.04 21.75
C ASP A 29 20.44 7.81 21.90
N LYS A 30 19.13 7.99 21.76
CA LYS A 30 18.13 6.92 21.71
C LYS A 30 17.29 6.99 20.44
N ASP A 31 16.61 8.10 20.22
CA ASP A 31 15.68 8.28 19.09
C ASP A 31 16.36 8.98 17.91
N TYR A 32 17.39 9.77 18.19
CA TYR A 32 18.23 10.45 17.20
C TYR A 32 19.63 10.73 17.77
N ILE A 33 20.58 11.02 16.89
CA ILE A 33 21.88 11.59 17.23
C ILE A 33 22.10 12.89 16.48
N VAL A 34 23.03 13.70 16.97
CA VAL A 34 23.55 14.86 16.25
C VAL A 34 24.93 14.52 15.72
N ARG A 35 25.12 14.59 14.41
CA ARG A 35 26.39 14.27 13.76
C ARG A 35 26.65 15.25 12.62
N ASP A 36 27.85 15.80 12.56
CA ASP A 36 28.29 16.76 11.53
C ASP A 36 27.37 17.99 11.39
N GLY A 37 26.68 18.37 12.49
CA GLY A 37 25.71 19.46 12.50
C GLY A 37 24.30 19.09 12.04
N ASP A 38 24.04 17.81 11.76
CA ASP A 38 22.72 17.31 11.33
C ASP A 38 22.10 16.36 12.37
N VAL A 39 20.77 16.41 12.50
CA VAL A 39 19.99 15.44 13.29
C VAL A 39 19.74 14.19 12.44
N VAL A 40 20.23 13.04 12.90
CA VAL A 40 20.05 11.75 12.23
C VAL A 40 19.22 10.84 13.12
N LEU A 41 18.08 10.37 12.61
CA LEU A 41 17.20 9.46 13.36
C LEU A 41 17.84 8.08 13.54
N ILE A 42 17.58 7.47 14.69
CA ILE A 42 17.99 6.09 14.98
C ILE A 42 16.77 5.19 14.81
N ASP A 43 16.94 4.07 14.12
CA ASP A 43 15.93 3.01 14.07
C ASP A 43 15.87 2.30 15.42
N GLU A 44 14.70 2.33 16.07
CA GLU A 44 14.49 1.80 17.43
C GLU A 44 14.75 0.28 17.55
N PHE A 45 14.58 -0.47 16.46
CA PHE A 45 14.73 -1.92 16.47
C PHE A 45 16.16 -2.38 16.15
N THR A 46 16.84 -1.66 15.25
CA THR A 46 18.15 -2.06 14.75
C THR A 46 19.30 -1.21 15.30
N GLY A 47 19.01 -0.08 15.94
CA GLY A 47 20.00 0.90 16.40
C GLY A 47 20.77 1.57 15.26
N ARG A 48 20.33 1.39 14.01
CA ARG A 48 21.02 1.93 12.82
C ARG A 48 20.62 3.37 12.57
N MET A 49 21.58 4.17 12.12
CA MET A 49 21.35 5.54 11.66
C MET A 49 20.54 5.54 10.35
N MET A 50 19.44 6.29 10.32
CA MET A 50 18.58 6.46 9.15
C MET A 50 18.90 7.79 8.44
N ALA A 51 20.03 7.83 7.73
CA ALA A 51 20.44 9.02 6.97
C ALA A 51 19.40 9.37 5.89
N GLY A 52 19.06 10.66 5.76
CA GLY A 52 18.09 11.17 4.79
C GLY A 52 16.62 11.09 5.23
N ARG A 53 16.31 10.44 6.35
CA ARG A 53 14.95 10.46 6.93
C ARG A 53 14.77 11.67 7.84
N ARG A 54 13.69 12.41 7.63
CA ARG A 54 13.28 13.54 8.47
C ARG A 54 11.88 13.31 9.04
N LEU A 55 11.63 13.84 10.23
CA LEU A 55 10.28 13.89 10.80
C LEU A 55 9.48 15.01 10.11
N SER A 56 8.18 14.78 9.90
CA SER A 56 7.29 15.76 9.24
C SER A 56 6.71 16.76 10.25
N ASP A 57 5.92 17.72 9.75
CA ASP A 57 5.06 18.58 10.59
C ASP A 57 5.84 19.48 11.56
N GLY A 58 6.98 20.03 11.10
CA GLY A 58 7.89 20.88 11.89
C GLY A 58 8.61 20.19 13.05
N LEU A 59 8.36 18.90 13.30
CA LEU A 59 8.94 18.18 14.43
C LEU A 59 10.46 17.98 14.30
N HIS A 60 10.96 17.76 13.08
CA HIS A 60 12.40 17.62 12.86
C HIS A 60 13.12 18.96 13.11
N GLN A 61 12.51 20.05 12.65
CA GLN A 61 12.98 21.42 12.88
C GLN A 61 12.95 21.76 14.37
N ALA A 62 11.94 21.30 15.11
CA ALA A 62 11.89 21.46 16.56
C ALA A 62 13.02 20.71 17.28
N ILE A 63 13.42 19.52 16.80
CA ILE A 63 14.60 18.80 17.32
C ILE A 63 15.90 19.52 16.91
N GLU A 64 15.99 19.99 15.67
CA GLU A 64 17.14 20.78 15.19
C GLU A 64 17.33 22.04 16.06
N ALA A 65 16.25 22.77 16.34
CA ALA A 65 16.25 23.93 17.22
C ALA A 65 16.60 23.58 18.68
N LYS A 66 16.08 22.46 19.20
CA LYS A 66 16.38 21.97 20.55
C LYS A 66 17.88 21.67 20.74
N GLU A 67 18.52 21.12 19.71
CA GLU A 67 19.93 20.70 19.75
C GLU A 67 20.90 21.78 19.26
N ASP A 68 20.41 22.99 18.99
CA ASP A 68 21.20 24.13 18.51
C ASP A 68 21.98 23.83 17.22
N VAL A 69 21.34 23.11 16.29
CA VAL A 69 21.89 22.83 14.96
C VAL A 69 21.21 23.66 13.88
N ASN A 70 21.79 23.68 12.68
CA ASN A 70 21.24 24.44 11.56
C ASN A 70 19.85 23.91 11.18
N ILE A 71 18.83 24.73 11.40
CA ILE A 71 17.45 24.39 11.08
C ILE A 71 17.28 24.40 9.58
N GLN A 72 17.00 23.24 9.00
CA GLN A 72 16.78 23.14 7.56
C GLN A 72 15.33 23.55 7.24
N PRO A 73 15.09 24.14 6.05
CA PRO A 73 13.76 24.52 5.63
C PRO A 73 12.78 23.34 5.73
N GLU A 74 11.54 23.64 6.12
CA GLU A 74 10.48 22.64 6.10
C GLU A 74 10.19 22.17 4.69
N ASN A 75 9.95 20.87 4.54
CA ASN A 75 9.32 20.35 3.33
C ASN A 75 7.86 20.79 3.35
N VAL A 76 7.54 21.82 2.58
CA VAL A 76 6.17 22.33 2.45
C VAL A 76 5.44 21.55 1.36
N THR A 77 4.20 21.15 1.65
CA THR A 77 3.33 20.53 0.63
C THR A 77 2.86 21.62 -0.33
N LEU A 78 3.39 21.64 -1.56
CA LEU A 78 2.96 22.59 -2.60
C LEU A 78 1.60 22.21 -3.22
N ALA A 79 1.37 20.91 -3.40
CA ALA A 79 0.11 20.35 -3.88
C ALA A 79 0.01 18.89 -3.43
N SER A 80 -1.19 18.46 -3.05
CA SER A 80 -1.47 17.08 -2.64
C SER A 80 -2.90 16.72 -3.00
N VAL A 81 -3.16 15.60 -3.67
CA VAL A 81 -4.54 15.17 -3.95
C VAL A 81 -4.67 13.70 -3.59
N THR A 82 -5.79 13.32 -2.97
CA THR A 82 -6.06 11.89 -2.74
C THR A 82 -6.39 11.19 -4.05
N PHE A 83 -6.14 9.88 -4.14
CA PHE A 83 -6.55 9.10 -5.32
C PHE A 83 -8.06 9.16 -5.54
N GLN A 84 -8.83 9.18 -4.45
CA GLN A 84 -10.28 9.29 -4.48
C GLN A 84 -10.71 10.56 -5.21
N ASN A 85 -10.25 11.72 -4.77
CA ASN A 85 -10.60 12.99 -5.40
C ASN A 85 -9.98 13.16 -6.78
N TYR A 86 -8.78 12.60 -7.02
CA TYR A 86 -8.16 12.61 -8.34
C TYR A 86 -9.00 11.86 -9.38
N PHE A 87 -9.45 10.63 -9.07
CA PHE A 87 -10.26 9.84 -10.02
C PHE A 87 -11.68 10.40 -10.19
N ARG A 88 -12.21 11.11 -9.19
CA ARG A 88 -13.50 11.84 -9.30
C ARG A 88 -13.48 12.99 -10.31
N LEU A 89 -12.30 13.46 -10.75
CA LEU A 89 -12.18 14.50 -11.77
C LEU A 89 -12.51 14.00 -13.19
N TYR A 90 -12.53 12.68 -13.41
CA TYR A 90 -12.79 12.11 -14.72
C TYR A 90 -14.29 12.07 -15.01
N ASP A 91 -14.71 12.60 -16.16
CA ASP A 91 -16.11 12.57 -16.60
C ASP A 91 -16.68 11.14 -16.68
N LYS A 92 -15.82 10.18 -17.03
CA LYS A 92 -16.15 8.76 -17.10
C LYS A 92 -15.07 7.95 -16.41
N LEU A 93 -15.47 7.22 -15.37
CA LEU A 93 -14.60 6.32 -14.63
C LEU A 93 -15.08 4.88 -14.80
N SER A 94 -14.14 3.97 -15.02
CA SER A 94 -14.39 2.52 -15.08
C SER A 94 -13.14 1.77 -14.64
N GLY A 95 -13.31 0.56 -14.11
CA GLY A 95 -12.20 -0.27 -13.66
C GLY A 95 -12.47 -1.75 -13.87
N MET A 96 -11.40 -2.55 -13.85
CA MET A 96 -11.47 -4.00 -13.92
C MET A 96 -10.61 -4.63 -12.83
N THR A 97 -11.13 -5.67 -12.20
CA THR A 97 -10.41 -6.47 -11.20
C THR A 97 -11.14 -7.79 -11.01
N GLY A 98 -10.42 -8.83 -10.60
CA GLY A 98 -11.02 -10.15 -10.30
C GLY A 98 -11.72 -10.23 -8.95
N THR A 99 -11.62 -9.19 -8.10
CA THR A 99 -12.09 -9.24 -6.70
C THR A 99 -12.79 -7.96 -6.24
N ALA A 100 -13.60 -7.33 -7.11
CA ALA A 100 -14.35 -6.11 -6.74
C ALA A 100 -15.62 -6.38 -5.92
N SER A 101 -16.16 -7.60 -5.95
CA SER A 101 -17.47 -7.91 -5.35
C SER A 101 -17.54 -7.77 -3.83
N THR A 102 -16.40 -7.72 -3.13
CA THR A 102 -16.36 -7.46 -1.68
C THR A 102 -16.44 -5.97 -1.35
N GLU A 103 -16.08 -5.09 -2.29
CA GLU A 103 -15.94 -3.65 -2.05
C GLU A 103 -17.04 -2.82 -2.75
N VAL A 104 -18.18 -3.43 -3.07
CA VAL A 104 -19.25 -2.78 -3.84
C VAL A 104 -19.73 -1.51 -3.17
N GLU A 105 -19.91 -1.55 -1.85
CA GLU A 105 -20.35 -0.40 -1.06
C GLU A 105 -19.33 0.74 -1.09
N GLU A 106 -18.03 0.44 -0.99
CA GLU A 106 -16.96 1.45 -1.08
C GLU A 106 -16.91 2.07 -2.49
N PHE A 107 -17.01 1.26 -3.54
CA PHE A 107 -17.02 1.75 -4.92
C PHE A 107 -18.23 2.64 -5.21
N ASP A 108 -19.41 2.30 -4.71
CA ASP A 108 -20.60 3.12 -4.86
C ASP A 108 -20.53 4.41 -4.01
N GLU A 109 -20.14 4.30 -2.73
CA GLU A 109 -20.08 5.46 -1.83
C GLU A 109 -19.07 6.50 -2.33
N ILE A 110 -17.86 6.06 -2.68
CA ILE A 110 -16.76 6.96 -3.06
C ILE A 110 -16.84 7.39 -4.53
N TYR A 111 -17.04 6.45 -5.45
CA TYR A 111 -16.90 6.70 -6.89
C TYR A 111 -18.20 6.61 -7.69
N LYS A 112 -19.33 6.25 -7.05
CA LYS A 112 -20.61 6.00 -7.73
C LYS A 112 -20.48 4.93 -8.82
N LEU A 113 -19.63 3.93 -8.58
CA LEU A 113 -19.37 2.84 -9.50
C LEU A 113 -20.12 1.58 -9.09
N GLY A 114 -20.95 1.07 -10.00
CA GLY A 114 -21.50 -0.27 -9.89
C GLY A 114 -20.47 -1.35 -10.19
N VAL A 115 -20.59 -2.49 -9.52
CA VAL A 115 -19.75 -3.67 -9.76
C VAL A 115 -20.60 -4.73 -10.45
N VAL A 116 -20.12 -5.24 -11.58
CA VAL A 116 -20.75 -6.34 -12.33
C VAL A 116 -19.78 -7.51 -12.35
N GLU A 117 -20.23 -8.66 -11.85
CA GLU A 117 -19.47 -9.90 -11.94
C GLU A 117 -19.64 -10.52 -13.33
N VAL A 118 -18.56 -10.50 -14.11
CA VAL A 118 -18.54 -11.11 -15.44
C VAL A 118 -18.29 -12.61 -15.29
N PRO A 119 -19.13 -13.49 -15.88
CA PRO A 119 -18.91 -14.93 -15.83
C PRO A 119 -17.55 -15.34 -16.38
N THR A 120 -16.95 -16.37 -15.79
CA THR A 120 -15.68 -16.89 -16.29
C THR A 120 -15.87 -17.58 -17.65
N ASN A 121 -14.86 -17.48 -18.53
CA ASN A 121 -14.87 -18.14 -19.84
C ASN A 121 -15.01 -19.68 -19.72
N ARG A 122 -14.43 -20.25 -18.66
CA ARG A 122 -14.52 -21.68 -18.34
C ARG A 122 -14.85 -21.87 -16.86
N PRO A 123 -15.51 -22.97 -16.47
CA PRO A 123 -15.76 -23.28 -15.07
C PRO A 123 -14.46 -23.38 -14.28
N ILE A 124 -14.46 -22.90 -13.04
CA ILE A 124 -13.30 -22.97 -12.16
C ILE A 124 -13.18 -24.42 -11.64
N ALA A 125 -12.04 -25.06 -11.93
CA ALA A 125 -11.72 -26.42 -11.46
C ALA A 125 -10.77 -26.43 -10.24
N ARG A 126 -10.40 -25.24 -9.72
CA ARG A 126 -9.52 -25.11 -8.56
C ARG A 126 -10.18 -25.66 -7.30
N VAL A 127 -9.43 -26.43 -6.53
CA VAL A 127 -9.82 -26.90 -5.20
C VAL A 127 -9.23 -25.97 -4.14
N ASP A 128 -10.10 -25.24 -3.45
CA ASP A 128 -9.72 -24.37 -2.32
C ASP A 128 -9.89 -25.15 -1.01
N GLU A 129 -8.77 -25.57 -0.40
CA GLU A 129 -8.77 -26.28 0.87
C GLU A 129 -9.08 -25.35 2.05
N HIS A 130 -9.55 -25.95 3.14
CA HIS A 130 -9.72 -25.24 4.39
C HIS A 130 -8.36 -24.85 4.99
N ASP A 131 -8.34 -23.74 5.74
CA ASP A 131 -7.12 -23.27 6.40
C ASP A 131 -6.64 -24.32 7.42
N ALA A 132 -5.33 -24.58 7.42
CA ALA A 132 -4.64 -25.42 8.38
C ALA A 132 -4.03 -24.51 9.45
N VAL A 133 -4.59 -24.55 10.67
CA VAL A 133 -4.14 -23.69 11.78
C VAL A 133 -3.29 -24.50 12.76
N TYR A 134 -2.07 -24.02 12.99
CA TYR A 134 -1.07 -24.60 13.88
C TYR A 134 -0.95 -23.77 15.15
N ARG A 135 -0.45 -24.40 16.21
CA ARG A 135 -0.25 -23.72 17.49
C ARG A 135 0.92 -22.72 17.43
N THR A 136 2.03 -23.14 16.84
CA THR A 136 3.28 -22.37 16.79
C THR A 136 3.71 -22.11 15.35
N ALA A 137 4.46 -21.04 15.12
CA ALA A 137 5.03 -20.73 13.82
C ALA A 137 6.00 -21.83 13.35
N ARG A 138 6.71 -22.48 14.29
CA ARG A 138 7.62 -23.59 13.97
C ARG A 138 6.88 -24.77 13.34
N GLU A 139 5.77 -25.20 13.94
CA GLU A 139 4.94 -26.29 13.41
C GLU A 139 4.34 -25.92 12.06
N LYS A 140 3.88 -24.67 11.91
CA LYS A 140 3.39 -24.13 10.64
C LYS A 140 4.43 -24.27 9.53
N TYR A 141 5.64 -23.75 9.73
CA TYR A 141 6.68 -23.76 8.71
C TYR A 141 7.18 -25.18 8.39
N ALA A 142 7.27 -26.06 9.38
CA ALA A 142 7.58 -27.47 9.13
C ALA A 142 6.55 -28.13 8.20
N ALA A 143 5.26 -27.88 8.44
CA ALA A 143 4.20 -28.40 7.58
C ALA A 143 4.18 -27.77 6.18
N ILE A 144 4.50 -26.48 6.06
CA ILE A 144 4.65 -25.80 4.76
C ILE A 144 5.77 -26.46 3.94
N ILE A 145 6.94 -26.69 4.55
CA ILE A 145 8.09 -27.32 3.91
C ILE A 145 7.74 -28.72 3.42
N GLU A 146 7.10 -29.53 4.25
CA GLU A 146 6.68 -30.89 3.87
C GLU A 146 5.65 -30.86 2.73
N ALA A 147 4.70 -29.92 2.75
CA ALA A 147 3.74 -29.75 1.66
C ALA A 147 4.41 -29.32 0.33
N ILE A 148 5.43 -28.46 0.40
CA ILE A 148 6.23 -28.05 -0.76
C ILE A 148 7.03 -29.24 -1.30
N LYS A 149 7.67 -30.03 -0.42
CA LYS A 149 8.45 -31.22 -0.81
C LYS A 149 7.57 -32.28 -1.47
N ASP A 150 6.38 -32.55 -0.93
CA ASP A 150 5.43 -33.49 -1.51
C ASP A 150 4.95 -33.03 -2.91
N ALA A 151 4.58 -31.75 -3.05
CA ALA A 151 4.15 -31.19 -4.33
C ALA A 151 5.30 -31.20 -5.35
N ASN A 152 6.49 -30.72 -4.97
CA ASN A 152 7.69 -30.69 -5.80
C ASN A 152 8.11 -32.11 -6.22
N GLY A 153 8.05 -33.09 -5.32
CA GLY A 153 8.37 -34.49 -5.59
C GLY A 153 7.45 -35.16 -6.61
N ARG A 154 6.20 -34.69 -6.73
CA ARG A 154 5.26 -35.11 -7.79
C ARG A 154 5.38 -34.27 -9.08
N GLY A 155 6.28 -33.29 -9.13
CA GLY A 155 6.42 -32.35 -10.25
C GLY A 155 5.36 -31.25 -10.29
N GLN A 156 4.58 -31.07 -9.21
CA GLN A 156 3.56 -30.02 -9.12
C GLN A 156 4.22 -28.67 -8.82
N PRO A 157 3.99 -27.61 -9.63
CA PRO A 157 4.51 -26.28 -9.34
C PRO A 157 3.82 -25.66 -8.12
N VAL A 158 4.59 -24.94 -7.31
CA VAL A 158 4.13 -24.32 -6.08
C VAL A 158 4.44 -22.82 -6.08
N LEU A 159 3.40 -22.01 -5.85
CA LEU A 159 3.52 -20.58 -5.55
C LEU A 159 3.25 -20.38 -4.05
N VAL A 160 4.26 -19.95 -3.32
CA VAL A 160 4.16 -19.66 -1.88
C VAL A 160 3.99 -18.16 -1.66
N GLY A 161 2.88 -17.72 -1.07
CA GLY A 161 2.63 -16.33 -0.73
C GLY A 161 2.97 -16.03 0.73
N THR A 162 3.86 -15.07 0.98
CA THR A 162 4.22 -14.56 2.31
C THR A 162 3.77 -13.11 2.48
N THR A 163 3.69 -12.61 3.71
CA THR A 163 3.24 -11.22 4.01
C THR A 163 4.40 -10.21 4.12
N SER A 164 5.64 -10.67 4.25
CA SER A 164 6.81 -9.79 4.39
C SER A 164 8.06 -10.37 3.73
N ILE A 165 9.01 -9.49 3.40
CA ILE A 165 10.30 -9.89 2.81
C ILE A 165 11.08 -10.77 3.81
N GLU A 166 11.09 -10.41 5.08
CA GLU A 166 11.75 -11.18 6.14
C GLU A 166 11.24 -12.63 6.20
N LYS A 167 9.91 -12.82 6.12
CA LYS A 167 9.29 -14.16 6.11
C LYS A 167 9.65 -14.93 4.83
N SER A 168 9.71 -14.26 3.67
CA SER A 168 10.21 -14.88 2.43
C SER A 168 11.65 -15.36 2.54
N GLU A 169 12.56 -14.52 3.04
CA GLU A 169 13.97 -14.86 3.19
C GLU A 169 14.17 -15.99 4.22
N SER A 170 13.41 -15.94 5.33
CA SER A 170 13.42 -17.01 6.34
C SER A 170 12.97 -18.35 5.74
N LEU A 171 11.87 -18.37 4.99
CA LEU A 171 11.40 -19.57 4.32
C LEU A 171 12.39 -20.05 3.24
N SER A 172 13.00 -19.13 2.49
CA SER A 172 14.03 -19.45 1.49
C SER A 172 15.23 -20.15 2.13
N ALA A 173 15.70 -19.66 3.28
CA ALA A 173 16.77 -20.32 4.02
C ALA A 173 16.39 -21.74 4.47
N MET A 174 15.15 -21.94 4.94
CA MET A 174 14.65 -23.27 5.33
C MET A 174 14.54 -24.23 4.14
N LEU A 175 14.03 -23.77 2.99
CA LEU A 175 13.96 -24.59 1.77
C LEU A 175 15.36 -24.93 1.22
N THR A 176 16.32 -24.02 1.36
CA THR A 176 17.73 -24.26 0.99
C THR A 176 18.33 -25.37 1.85
N ALA A 177 18.06 -25.37 3.17
CA ALA A 177 18.52 -26.41 4.08
C ALA A 177 17.96 -27.81 3.71
N GLU A 178 16.75 -27.85 3.17
CA GLU A 178 16.08 -29.06 2.68
C GLU A 178 16.40 -29.41 1.22
N SER A 179 17.32 -28.67 0.58
CA SER A 179 17.74 -28.87 -0.82
C SER A 179 16.61 -28.77 -1.85
N VAL A 180 15.60 -27.92 -1.60
CA VAL A 180 14.51 -27.65 -2.55
C VAL A 180 14.87 -26.43 -3.40
N PRO A 181 15.08 -26.56 -4.72
CA PRO A 181 15.34 -25.42 -5.60
C PRO A 181 14.12 -24.49 -5.65
N HIS A 182 14.32 -23.19 -5.44
CA HIS A 182 13.24 -22.21 -5.42
C HIS A 182 13.72 -20.82 -5.84
N ASN A 183 12.77 -19.97 -6.21
CA ASN A 183 13.00 -18.56 -6.53
C ASN A 183 12.25 -17.66 -5.53
N VAL A 184 12.78 -16.47 -5.26
CA VAL A 184 12.17 -15.49 -4.34
C VAL A 184 11.86 -14.19 -5.08
N LEU A 185 10.62 -13.69 -4.91
CA LEU A 185 10.12 -12.45 -5.50
C LEU A 185 9.82 -11.43 -4.40
N ASN A 186 10.64 -10.39 -4.30
CA ASN A 186 10.60 -9.40 -3.22
C ASN A 186 10.08 -8.01 -3.66
N ALA A 187 9.48 -7.88 -4.85
CA ALA A 187 8.93 -6.65 -5.42
C ALA A 187 9.95 -5.49 -5.59
N ARG A 188 11.24 -5.82 -5.77
CA ARG A 188 12.33 -4.83 -5.95
C ARG A 188 12.74 -4.66 -7.42
N GLN A 189 12.56 -5.68 -8.27
CA GLN A 189 13.06 -5.68 -9.65
C GLN A 189 12.02 -6.25 -10.63
N HIS A 190 11.20 -5.38 -11.21
CA HIS A 190 10.02 -5.80 -11.97
C HIS A 190 10.29 -6.65 -13.22
N GLU A 191 11.36 -6.38 -13.99
CA GLU A 191 11.65 -7.13 -15.22
C GLU A 191 12.11 -8.58 -14.93
N GLN A 192 13.04 -8.76 -13.99
CA GLN A 192 13.49 -10.11 -13.59
C GLN A 192 12.37 -10.90 -12.92
N GLU A 193 11.51 -10.23 -12.14
CA GLU A 193 10.35 -10.85 -11.50
C GLU A 193 9.34 -11.38 -12.52
N ALA A 194 9.09 -10.65 -13.61
CA ALA A 194 8.18 -11.11 -14.66
C ALA A 194 8.63 -12.44 -15.27
N GLN A 195 9.94 -12.61 -15.49
CA GLN A 195 10.50 -13.85 -16.03
C GLN A 195 10.34 -15.02 -15.06
N ILE A 196 10.65 -14.82 -13.79
CA ILE A 196 10.50 -15.84 -12.75
C ILE A 196 9.03 -16.27 -12.63
N VAL A 197 8.09 -15.32 -12.69
CA VAL A 197 6.64 -15.61 -12.62
C VAL A 197 6.16 -16.38 -13.86
N ALA A 198 6.67 -16.03 -15.04
CA ALA A 198 6.35 -16.76 -16.28
C ALA A 198 6.82 -18.23 -16.23
N ASP A 199 7.89 -18.50 -15.47
CA ASP A 199 8.45 -19.83 -15.29
C ASP A 199 7.89 -20.58 -14.07
N ALA A 200 7.15 -19.91 -13.19
CA ALA A 200 6.57 -20.50 -11.98
C ALA A 200 5.55 -21.62 -12.26
N GLY A 201 5.04 -21.71 -13.49
CA GLY A 201 4.11 -22.77 -13.93
C GLY A 201 4.80 -24.01 -14.52
N LYS A 202 6.14 -24.07 -14.56
CA LYS A 202 6.88 -25.24 -15.05
C LYS A 202 6.82 -26.43 -14.07
N PRO A 203 6.93 -27.68 -14.55
CA PRO A 203 6.97 -28.84 -13.66
C PRO A 203 8.01 -28.69 -12.56
N GLY A 204 7.59 -28.90 -11.31
CA GLY A 204 8.46 -28.83 -10.13
C GLY A 204 8.95 -27.42 -9.75
N ALA A 205 8.51 -26.35 -10.39
CA ALA A 205 8.94 -25.01 -10.03
C ALA A 205 8.40 -24.60 -8.63
N VAL A 206 9.26 -24.10 -7.76
CA VAL A 206 8.87 -23.52 -6.46
C VAL A 206 9.20 -22.04 -6.47
N THR A 207 8.20 -21.20 -6.24
CA THR A 207 8.34 -19.74 -6.25
C THR A 207 7.75 -19.14 -4.99
N ILE A 208 8.54 -18.39 -4.24
CA ILE A 208 8.12 -17.61 -3.08
C ILE A 208 7.83 -16.18 -3.54
N ALA A 209 6.64 -15.67 -3.25
CA ALA A 209 6.22 -14.32 -3.57
C ALA A 209 5.86 -13.55 -2.29
N THR A 210 6.55 -12.44 -2.05
CA THR A 210 6.17 -11.51 -0.98
C THR A 210 4.98 -10.68 -1.41
N ASN A 211 3.91 -10.70 -0.61
CA ASN A 211 2.65 -10.01 -0.82
C ASN A 211 2.10 -10.26 -2.24
N MET A 212 2.09 -9.22 -3.07
CA MET A 212 1.60 -9.26 -4.44
C MET A 212 2.74 -9.15 -5.46
N ALA A 213 3.97 -9.57 -5.13
CA ALA A 213 5.05 -9.66 -6.11
C ALA A 213 4.61 -10.52 -7.32
N GLY A 214 5.02 -10.11 -8.53
CA GLY A 214 4.53 -10.76 -9.75
C GLY A 214 3.08 -10.43 -10.13
N ARG A 215 2.51 -9.32 -9.62
CA ARG A 215 1.22 -8.78 -10.10
C ARG A 215 1.34 -8.28 -11.54
N GLY A 216 0.35 -8.64 -12.35
CA GLY A 216 0.30 -8.29 -13.78
C GLY A 216 0.74 -9.43 -14.71
N THR A 217 1.59 -10.36 -14.25
CA THR A 217 2.05 -11.50 -15.05
C THR A 217 1.20 -12.75 -14.80
N ASP A 218 0.80 -13.41 -15.88
CA ASP A 218 0.07 -14.68 -15.84
C ASP A 218 1.01 -15.87 -15.60
N ILE A 219 0.61 -16.81 -14.73
CA ILE A 219 1.34 -18.05 -14.50
C ILE A 219 0.68 -19.12 -15.35
N GLN A 220 1.24 -19.35 -16.54
CA GLN A 220 0.76 -20.37 -17.46
C GLN A 220 1.37 -21.73 -17.10
N LEU A 221 0.52 -22.76 -16.97
CA LEU A 221 1.00 -24.13 -16.76
C LEU A 221 1.88 -24.56 -17.95
N GLY A 222 3.06 -25.10 -17.67
CA GLY A 222 4.08 -25.46 -18.66
C GLY A 222 5.04 -24.31 -19.05
N GLY A 223 4.79 -23.09 -18.56
CA GLY A 223 5.56 -21.89 -18.87
C GLY A 223 4.99 -21.06 -20.02
N ASN A 224 5.56 -19.87 -20.23
CA ASN A 224 5.11 -18.93 -21.26
C ASN A 224 5.85 -19.15 -22.59
N VAL A 225 5.10 -19.46 -23.66
CA VAL A 225 5.64 -19.73 -25.00
C VAL A 225 6.35 -18.50 -25.58
N ASP A 226 5.73 -17.32 -25.52
CA ASP A 226 6.26 -16.11 -26.14
C ASP A 226 7.58 -15.68 -25.48
N MET A 227 7.65 -15.75 -24.14
CA MET A 227 8.88 -15.47 -23.38
C MET A 227 9.99 -16.46 -23.72
N LYS A 228 9.69 -17.77 -23.76
CA LYS A 228 10.68 -18.80 -24.13
C LYS A 228 11.21 -18.60 -25.56
N VAL A 229 10.34 -18.24 -26.51
CA VAL A 229 10.75 -17.95 -27.90
C VAL A 229 11.64 -16.72 -27.97
N MET A 230 11.28 -15.63 -27.28
CA MET A 230 12.08 -14.42 -27.24
C MET A 230 13.48 -14.69 -26.66
N GLN A 231 13.57 -15.40 -25.54
CA GLN A 231 14.86 -15.78 -24.94
C GLN A 231 15.70 -16.67 -25.85
N ALA A 232 15.07 -17.60 -26.57
CA ALA A 232 15.80 -18.48 -27.48
C ALA A 232 16.29 -17.73 -28.73
N LEU A 233 15.56 -16.71 -29.22
CA LEU A 233 16.00 -15.83 -30.30
C LEU A 233 17.11 -14.87 -29.85
N ASP A 234 17.07 -14.38 -28.61
CA ASP A 234 18.16 -13.56 -28.05
C ASP A 234 19.46 -14.36 -27.93
N ALA A 235 19.35 -15.67 -27.62
CA ALA A 235 20.50 -16.57 -27.53
C ALA A 235 21.02 -17.03 -28.89
N ASP A 236 20.15 -17.18 -29.90
CA ASP A 236 20.49 -17.57 -31.27
C ASP A 236 19.68 -16.74 -32.30
N PRO A 237 20.15 -15.54 -32.67
CA PRO A 237 19.43 -14.64 -33.57
C PRO A 237 19.25 -15.15 -35.00
N GLU A 238 20.03 -16.17 -35.41
CA GLU A 238 19.97 -16.78 -36.74
C GLU A 238 19.00 -17.96 -36.81
N ALA A 239 18.42 -18.36 -35.68
CA ALA A 239 17.42 -19.42 -35.63
C ALA A 239 16.13 -19.02 -36.36
N ASP A 240 15.54 -19.95 -37.11
CA ASP A 240 14.22 -19.75 -37.74
C ASP A 240 13.15 -19.55 -36.65
N PRO A 241 12.54 -18.35 -36.56
CA PRO A 241 11.55 -18.05 -35.52
C PRO A 241 10.31 -18.95 -35.57
N GLU A 242 9.90 -19.41 -36.76
CA GLU A 242 8.70 -20.25 -36.90
C GLU A 242 8.95 -21.67 -36.38
N GLU A 243 10.05 -22.29 -36.77
CA GLU A 243 10.42 -23.64 -36.32
C GLU A 243 10.73 -23.65 -34.82
N LEU A 244 11.41 -22.61 -34.32
CA LEU A 244 11.64 -22.43 -32.90
C LEU A 244 10.33 -22.33 -32.11
N ARG A 245 9.37 -21.52 -32.58
CA ARG A 245 8.06 -21.38 -31.94
C ARG A 245 7.29 -22.69 -31.91
N LYS A 246 7.32 -23.47 -32.99
CA LYS A 246 6.68 -24.80 -33.03
C LYS A 246 7.29 -25.76 -32.00
N ARG A 247 8.62 -25.83 -31.91
CA ARG A 247 9.33 -26.68 -30.94
C ARG A 247 8.99 -26.27 -29.50
N VAL A 248 9.14 -24.99 -29.17
CA VAL A 248 8.85 -24.46 -27.83
C VAL A 248 7.39 -24.67 -27.46
N ALA A 249 6.45 -24.47 -28.39
CA ALA A 249 5.03 -24.71 -28.14
C ALA A 249 4.74 -26.18 -27.84
N ALA A 250 5.39 -27.12 -28.54
CA ALA A 250 5.24 -28.54 -28.28
C ALA A 250 5.80 -28.94 -26.89
N GLU A 251 6.97 -28.40 -26.51
CA GLU A 251 7.56 -28.62 -25.19
C GLU A 251 6.68 -28.07 -24.07
N VAL A 252 6.20 -26.82 -24.21
CA VAL A 252 5.27 -26.20 -23.24
C VAL A 252 3.96 -26.97 -23.14
N ALA A 253 3.46 -27.52 -24.25
CA ALA A 253 2.25 -28.33 -24.24
C ALA A 253 2.43 -29.65 -23.47
N ASP A 254 3.57 -30.33 -23.61
CA ASP A 254 3.90 -31.53 -22.85
C ASP A 254 4.08 -31.21 -21.36
N ASP A 255 4.86 -30.17 -21.03
CA ASP A 255 5.03 -29.69 -19.66
C ASP A 255 3.68 -29.29 -19.03
N LYS A 256 2.81 -28.62 -19.80
CA LYS A 256 1.47 -28.26 -19.36
C LYS A 256 0.64 -29.48 -19.00
N GLN A 257 0.70 -30.55 -19.80
CA GLN A 257 -0.02 -31.77 -19.51
C GLN A 257 0.51 -32.44 -18.23
N ARG A 258 1.83 -32.54 -18.07
CA ARG A 258 2.46 -33.07 -16.84
C ARG A 258 2.02 -32.30 -15.60
N VAL A 259 2.00 -30.97 -15.68
CA VAL A 259 1.55 -30.11 -14.58
C VAL A 259 0.06 -30.31 -14.27
N LYS A 260 -0.79 -30.48 -15.28
CA LYS A 260 -2.21 -30.79 -15.08
C LYS A 260 -2.41 -32.13 -14.38
N ASP A 261 -1.68 -33.15 -14.81
CA ASP A 261 -1.76 -34.49 -14.23
C ASP A 261 -1.22 -34.50 -12.78
N ALA A 262 -0.27 -33.63 -12.47
CA ALA A 262 0.22 -33.39 -11.11
C ALA A 262 -0.74 -32.56 -10.22
N GLY A 263 -1.89 -32.12 -10.74
CA GLY A 263 -2.92 -31.37 -10.00
C GLY A 263 -2.94 -29.86 -10.26
N GLY A 264 -2.18 -29.36 -11.24
CA GLY A 264 -2.08 -27.96 -11.61
C GLY A 264 -1.27 -27.12 -10.63
N LEU A 265 -1.31 -25.79 -10.76
CA LEU A 265 -0.57 -24.89 -9.87
C LEU A 265 -1.10 -24.99 -8.44
N TYR A 266 -0.21 -25.27 -7.48
CA TYR A 266 -0.52 -25.23 -6.06
C TYR A 266 -0.17 -23.86 -5.48
N VAL A 267 -1.17 -23.13 -5.01
CA VAL A 267 -0.97 -21.87 -4.29
C VAL A 267 -1.02 -22.13 -2.79
N LEU A 268 0.08 -21.87 -2.11
CA LEU A 268 0.19 -22.02 -0.66
C LEU A 268 0.38 -20.63 -0.04
N ALA A 269 -0.48 -20.24 0.88
CA ALA A 269 -0.30 -19.02 1.65
C ALA A 269 0.26 -19.35 3.05
N THR A 270 1.27 -18.60 3.49
CA THR A 270 1.90 -18.82 4.80
C THR A 270 1.18 -18.09 5.93
N GLU A 271 0.26 -17.18 5.59
CA GLU A 271 -0.55 -16.34 6.48
C GLU A 271 -1.81 -15.85 5.75
N ARG A 272 -2.76 -15.29 6.52
CA ARG A 272 -3.88 -14.50 6.00
C ARG A 272 -3.46 -13.04 5.89
N HIS A 273 -3.85 -12.37 4.81
CA HIS A 273 -3.70 -10.92 4.73
C HIS A 273 -4.78 -10.22 5.58
N GLU A 274 -4.60 -8.93 5.82
CA GLU A 274 -5.61 -8.07 6.45
C GLU A 274 -6.92 -8.04 5.68
N SER A 275 -6.88 -8.30 4.36
CA SER A 275 -8.05 -8.28 3.49
C SER A 275 -8.26 -9.60 2.76
N ARG A 276 -9.51 -10.07 2.79
CA ARG A 276 -9.97 -11.27 2.07
C ARG A 276 -9.76 -11.12 0.57
N ARG A 277 -9.87 -9.90 0.05
CA ARG A 277 -9.65 -9.56 -1.35
C ARG A 277 -8.24 -9.95 -1.82
N ILE A 278 -7.22 -9.72 -0.98
CA ILE A 278 -5.82 -10.03 -1.30
C ILE A 278 -5.58 -11.54 -1.26
N ASP A 279 -6.14 -12.23 -0.27
CA ASP A 279 -6.10 -13.69 -0.20
C ASP A 279 -6.72 -14.34 -1.45
N ASN A 280 -7.87 -13.83 -1.90
CA ASN A 280 -8.55 -14.33 -3.09
C ASN A 280 -7.75 -14.03 -4.38
N GLN A 281 -7.00 -12.92 -4.43
CA GLN A 281 -6.09 -12.65 -5.54
C GLN A 281 -4.94 -13.66 -5.59
N LEU A 282 -4.42 -14.06 -4.43
CA LEU A 282 -3.40 -15.11 -4.33
C LEU A 282 -3.99 -16.44 -4.81
N ARG A 283 -5.14 -16.88 -4.28
CA ARG A 283 -5.86 -18.08 -4.76
C ARG A 283 -6.11 -18.06 -6.27
N GLY A 284 -6.51 -16.90 -6.80
CA GLY A 284 -6.78 -16.64 -8.21
C GLY A 284 -5.57 -16.74 -9.14
N ARG A 285 -4.35 -16.95 -8.60
CA ARG A 285 -3.18 -17.32 -9.40
C ARG A 285 -3.27 -18.75 -9.91
N SER A 286 -4.03 -19.61 -9.24
CA SER A 286 -4.30 -20.99 -9.65
C SER A 286 -5.68 -21.15 -10.30
N GLY A 287 -5.81 -22.20 -11.13
CA GLY A 287 -7.07 -22.59 -11.77
C GLY A 287 -7.54 -21.69 -12.91
N ARG A 288 -6.62 -21.01 -13.60
CA ARG A 288 -6.95 -20.11 -14.71
C ARG A 288 -7.48 -20.88 -15.91
N GLN A 289 -8.44 -20.30 -16.63
CA GLN A 289 -9.06 -20.90 -17.83
C GLN A 289 -9.55 -22.35 -17.63
N GLY A 290 -10.04 -22.66 -16.42
CA GLY A 290 -10.55 -23.99 -16.06
C GLY A 290 -9.46 -25.06 -15.91
N ASP A 291 -8.19 -24.67 -15.86
CA ASP A 291 -7.11 -25.59 -15.51
C ASP A 291 -7.32 -26.12 -14.08
N PRO A 292 -6.86 -27.35 -13.78
CA PRO A 292 -6.84 -27.85 -12.41
C PRO A 292 -5.91 -26.98 -11.56
N GLY A 293 -6.13 -27.02 -10.26
CA GLY A 293 -5.34 -26.24 -9.33
C GLY A 293 -5.74 -26.47 -7.91
N LYS A 294 -4.86 -26.08 -7.00
CA LYS A 294 -5.05 -26.23 -5.56
C LYS A 294 -4.71 -24.93 -4.85
N SER A 295 -5.46 -24.56 -3.82
CA SER A 295 -5.04 -23.51 -2.89
C SER A 295 -5.22 -23.92 -1.44
N SER A 296 -4.31 -23.50 -0.56
CA SER A 296 -4.37 -23.75 0.88
C SER A 296 -3.70 -22.63 1.65
N PHE A 297 -4.12 -22.45 2.90
CA PHE A 297 -3.58 -21.45 3.82
C PHE A 297 -3.08 -22.16 5.07
N TYR A 298 -1.83 -21.91 5.44
CA TYR A 298 -1.19 -22.43 6.64
C TYR A 298 -1.04 -21.27 7.61
N LEU A 299 -1.64 -21.36 8.79
CA LEU A 299 -1.71 -20.27 9.75
C LEU A 299 -1.17 -20.71 11.11
N SER A 300 -0.69 -19.77 11.91
CA SER A 300 -0.27 -19.97 13.29
C SER A 300 -1.07 -19.03 14.20
N LEU A 301 -1.32 -19.45 15.45
CA LEU A 301 -1.83 -18.55 16.48
C LEU A 301 -0.89 -17.37 16.78
N GLU A 302 0.39 -17.52 16.43
CA GLU A 302 1.42 -16.49 16.58
C GLU A 302 1.46 -15.49 15.41
N ASP A 303 0.68 -15.71 14.35
CA ASP A 303 0.64 -14.80 13.20
C ASP A 303 -0.01 -13.45 13.54
N ASP A 304 0.36 -12.40 12.82
CA ASP A 304 -0.03 -11.01 13.13
C ASP A 304 -1.56 -10.83 13.22
N LEU A 305 -2.31 -11.37 12.27
CA LEU A 305 -3.78 -11.32 12.29
C LEU A 305 -4.36 -12.05 13.52
N MET A 306 -3.77 -13.18 13.91
CA MET A 306 -4.22 -13.97 15.06
C MET A 306 -3.86 -13.28 16.38
N ARG A 307 -2.73 -12.60 16.46
CA ARG A 307 -2.36 -11.79 17.63
C ARG A 307 -3.30 -10.61 17.85
N ILE A 308 -3.77 -9.98 16.78
CA ILE A 308 -4.66 -8.81 16.88
C ILE A 308 -6.09 -9.23 17.30
N PHE A 309 -6.57 -10.40 16.88
CA PHE A 309 -7.99 -10.79 17.05
C PHE A 309 -8.25 -12.09 17.82
N GLY A 310 -7.22 -12.87 18.12
CA GLY A 310 -7.36 -14.31 18.37
C GLY A 310 -6.55 -14.89 19.52
N SER A 311 -6.09 -14.12 20.50
CA SER A 311 -5.27 -14.70 21.58
C SER A 311 -6.09 -15.47 22.62
N GLU A 312 -6.94 -14.84 23.43
CA GLU A 312 -7.44 -15.57 24.62
C GLU A 312 -8.48 -16.67 24.35
N ARG A 313 -9.50 -16.42 23.52
CA ARG A 313 -10.60 -17.39 23.36
C ARG A 313 -10.22 -18.61 22.54
N LEU A 314 -9.47 -18.40 21.45
CA LEU A 314 -8.99 -19.49 20.60
C LEU A 314 -7.97 -20.32 21.38
N GLU A 315 -6.94 -19.71 21.94
CA GLU A 315 -5.92 -20.44 22.72
C GLU A 315 -6.53 -21.25 23.89
N ASN A 316 -7.53 -20.72 24.60
CA ASN A 316 -8.25 -21.44 25.66
C ASN A 316 -9.07 -22.63 25.15
N VAL A 317 -9.61 -22.57 23.93
CA VAL A 317 -10.31 -23.70 23.30
C VAL A 317 -9.30 -24.74 22.83
N LEU A 318 -8.16 -24.31 22.27
CA LEU A 318 -7.13 -25.18 21.70
C LEU A 318 -6.32 -25.91 22.76
N SER A 319 -6.00 -25.25 23.86
CA SER A 319 -5.38 -25.88 25.04
C SER A 319 -6.28 -26.95 25.66
N LYS A 320 -7.61 -26.77 25.64
CA LYS A 320 -8.58 -27.78 26.12
C LYS A 320 -8.81 -28.94 25.16
N LEU A 321 -8.61 -28.73 23.86
CA LEU A 321 -8.75 -29.78 22.83
C LEU A 321 -7.61 -30.81 22.86
N GLY A 322 -6.54 -30.56 23.62
CA GLY A 322 -5.46 -31.55 23.81
C GLY A 322 -4.69 -31.86 22.53
N MET A 323 -4.47 -30.84 21.67
CA MET A 323 -3.73 -31.00 20.42
C MET A 323 -2.31 -31.50 20.68
N LYS A 324 -1.89 -32.48 19.87
CA LYS A 324 -0.49 -32.93 19.85
C LYS A 324 0.35 -31.98 19.00
N GLU A 325 1.63 -31.95 19.29
CA GLU A 325 2.60 -31.16 18.52
C GLU A 325 2.58 -31.58 17.04
N GLY A 326 2.42 -30.62 16.13
CA GLY A 326 2.39 -30.86 14.68
C GLY A 326 1.03 -31.22 14.08
N GLU A 327 -0.03 -31.35 14.90
CA GLU A 327 -1.40 -31.52 14.38
C GLU A 327 -2.00 -30.16 13.99
N ALA A 328 -2.56 -30.07 12.78
CA ALA A 328 -3.27 -28.88 12.31
C ALA A 328 -4.76 -28.97 12.65
N ILE A 329 -5.35 -27.82 12.98
CA ILE A 329 -6.81 -27.69 13.09
C ILE A 329 -7.34 -27.35 11.72
N VAL A 330 -8.14 -28.26 11.18
CA VAL A 330 -8.87 -28.04 9.93
C VAL A 330 -10.36 -28.17 10.25
N HIS A 331 -11.03 -27.05 10.54
CA HIS A 331 -12.45 -27.06 10.84
C HIS A 331 -13.19 -25.81 10.31
N PRO A 332 -14.39 -25.96 9.72
CA PRO A 332 -15.17 -24.83 9.18
C PRO A 332 -15.41 -23.64 10.13
N TRP A 333 -15.54 -23.89 11.43
CA TRP A 333 -15.73 -22.83 12.44
C TRP A 333 -14.51 -21.90 12.55
N VAL A 334 -13.29 -22.42 12.34
CA VAL A 334 -12.05 -21.63 12.37
C VAL A 334 -12.02 -20.66 11.20
N ASN A 335 -12.30 -21.14 9.99
CA ASN A 335 -12.42 -20.29 8.79
C ASN A 335 -13.44 -19.16 9.00
N LYS A 336 -14.64 -19.47 9.51
CA LYS A 336 -15.66 -18.44 9.81
C LYS A 336 -15.19 -17.41 10.84
N SER A 337 -14.32 -17.80 11.77
CA SER A 337 -13.80 -16.91 12.80
C SER A 337 -12.72 -15.99 12.24
N LEU A 338 -11.85 -16.54 11.39
CA LEU A 338 -10.85 -15.78 10.62
C LEU A 338 -11.51 -14.79 9.65
N GLU A 339 -12.55 -15.21 8.93
CA GLU A 339 -13.31 -14.32 8.03
C GLU A 339 -13.90 -13.12 8.79
N LYS A 340 -14.42 -13.33 10.01
CA LYS A 340 -14.92 -12.23 10.86
C LYS A 340 -13.81 -11.29 11.33
N ALA A 341 -12.63 -11.84 11.65
CA ALA A 341 -11.48 -11.04 12.03
C ALA A 341 -11.02 -10.16 10.85
N GLN A 342 -10.89 -10.73 9.66
CA GLN A 342 -10.54 -9.97 8.44
C GLN A 342 -11.58 -8.90 8.13
N ALA A 343 -12.88 -9.22 8.19
CA ALA A 343 -13.94 -8.24 7.94
C ALA A 343 -13.86 -7.04 8.90
N LYS A 344 -13.49 -7.26 10.16
CA LYS A 344 -13.29 -6.18 11.14
C LYS A 344 -12.05 -5.33 10.84
N VAL A 345 -10.99 -5.92 10.30
CA VAL A 345 -9.82 -5.15 9.82
C VAL A 345 -10.19 -4.33 8.60
N GLU A 346 -10.92 -4.92 7.65
CA GLU A 346 -11.40 -4.25 6.44
C GLU A 346 -12.30 -3.07 6.79
N GLU A 347 -13.27 -3.24 7.69
CA GLU A 347 -14.14 -2.17 8.20
C GLU A 347 -13.33 -1.03 8.84
N ARG A 348 -12.38 -1.37 9.71
CA ARG A 348 -11.48 -0.38 10.32
C ARG A 348 -10.67 0.39 9.28
N ASN A 349 -10.12 -0.32 8.29
CA ASN A 349 -9.33 0.30 7.23
C ASN A 349 -10.21 1.18 6.32
N PHE A 350 -11.45 0.76 6.07
CA PHE A 350 -12.45 1.55 5.35
C PHE A 350 -12.80 2.83 6.11
N ASP A 351 -13.04 2.77 7.41
CA ASP A 351 -13.31 3.95 8.25
C ASP A 351 -12.16 4.96 8.23
N ILE A 352 -10.91 4.47 8.31
CA ILE A 352 -9.72 5.32 8.19
C ILE A 352 -9.70 6.01 6.81
N ARG A 353 -9.92 5.26 5.72
CA ARG A 353 -9.97 5.84 4.36
C ARG A 353 -11.10 6.86 4.23
N LYS A 354 -12.27 6.57 4.80
CA LYS A 354 -13.44 7.47 4.81
C LYS A 354 -13.17 8.75 5.57
N GLN A 355 -12.50 8.68 6.72
CA GLN A 355 -12.08 9.86 7.47
C GLN A 355 -11.08 10.70 6.68
N LEU A 356 -10.04 10.09 6.12
CA LEU A 356 -9.06 10.78 5.28
C LEU A 356 -9.71 11.48 4.09
N LEU A 357 -10.67 10.81 3.43
CA LEU A 357 -11.43 11.40 2.34
C LEU A 357 -12.24 12.61 2.80
N LYS A 358 -12.90 12.56 3.96
CA LYS A 358 -13.66 13.71 4.49
C LYS A 358 -12.77 14.94 4.74
N PHE A 359 -11.56 14.74 5.26
CA PHE A 359 -10.61 15.84 5.42
C PHE A 359 -10.13 16.38 4.07
N ASP A 360 -9.82 15.49 3.12
CA ASP A 360 -9.40 15.91 1.80
C ASP A 360 -10.54 16.57 1.01
N ASP A 361 -11.80 16.21 1.21
CA ASP A 361 -12.96 16.83 0.53
C ASP A 361 -13.06 18.33 0.86
N VAL A 362 -12.82 18.72 2.13
CA VAL A 362 -12.75 20.13 2.53
C VAL A 362 -11.62 20.86 1.83
N MET A 363 -10.42 20.27 1.81
CA MET A 363 -9.26 20.85 1.11
C MET A 363 -9.46 20.87 -0.40
N ASN A 364 -10.18 19.89 -0.94
CA ASN A 364 -10.46 19.74 -2.36
C ASN A 364 -11.42 20.83 -2.86
N ASP A 365 -12.41 21.23 -2.06
CA ASP A 365 -13.31 22.33 -2.43
C ASP A 365 -12.56 23.67 -2.47
N GLN A 366 -11.69 23.96 -1.50
CA GLN A 366 -10.81 25.13 -1.57
C GLN A 366 -9.90 25.07 -2.80
N ARG A 367 -9.30 23.90 -3.05
CA ARG A 367 -8.41 23.66 -4.18
C ARG A 367 -9.11 23.88 -5.52
N LYS A 368 -10.37 23.46 -5.68
CA LYS A 368 -11.15 23.69 -6.90
C LYS A 368 -11.25 25.18 -7.21
N VAL A 369 -11.62 25.99 -6.22
CA VAL A 369 -11.74 27.44 -6.38
C VAL A 369 -10.40 28.06 -6.79
N ILE A 370 -9.32 27.74 -6.06
CA ILE A 370 -7.98 28.28 -6.36
C ILE A 370 -7.49 27.81 -7.74
N PHE A 371 -7.73 26.55 -8.10
CA PHE A 371 -7.30 26.01 -9.39
C PHE A 371 -8.12 26.55 -10.54
N GLU A 372 -9.41 26.81 -10.34
CA GLU A 372 -10.29 27.45 -11.33
C GLU A 372 -9.86 28.89 -11.57
N GLN A 373 -9.74 29.70 -10.51
CA GLN A 373 -9.26 31.08 -10.61
C GLN A 373 -7.87 31.15 -11.28
N ARG A 374 -6.94 30.28 -10.87
CA ARG A 374 -5.61 30.21 -11.48
C ARG A 374 -5.67 29.85 -12.96
N LYS A 375 -6.55 28.92 -13.33
CA LYS A 375 -6.72 28.47 -14.72
C LYS A 375 -7.38 29.55 -15.57
N GLU A 376 -8.32 30.31 -15.02
CA GLU A 376 -8.93 31.47 -15.66
C GLU A 376 -7.88 32.55 -15.93
N MET A 377 -7.14 32.99 -14.90
CA MET A 377 -6.05 33.97 -15.04
C MET A 377 -4.97 33.53 -16.02
N MET A 378 -4.59 32.25 -16.02
CA MET A 378 -3.60 31.71 -16.96
C MET A 378 -4.10 31.63 -18.41
N ARG A 379 -5.42 31.66 -18.63
CA ARG A 379 -6.06 31.59 -19.96
C ARG A 379 -6.53 32.95 -20.46
N ALA A 380 -6.69 33.92 -19.58
CA ALA A 380 -7.08 35.27 -19.92
C ALA A 380 -6.03 35.92 -20.82
N GLU A 381 -6.48 36.61 -21.87
CA GLU A 381 -5.59 37.40 -22.73
C GLU A 381 -5.21 38.73 -22.04
N GLU A 382 -6.11 39.25 -21.22
CA GLU A 382 -5.99 40.48 -20.44
C GLU A 382 -6.53 40.25 -19.02
N VAL A 383 -5.92 40.87 -18.02
CA VAL A 383 -6.26 40.73 -16.58
C VAL A 383 -6.48 42.09 -15.90
N GLN A 384 -6.57 43.17 -16.69
CA GLN A 384 -6.60 44.54 -16.20
C GLN A 384 -7.85 44.85 -15.36
N GLU A 385 -8.99 44.27 -15.74
CA GLU A 385 -10.27 44.44 -15.04
C GLU A 385 -10.22 43.75 -13.67
N GLU A 386 -9.78 42.49 -13.62
CA GLU A 386 -9.64 41.73 -12.39
C GLU A 386 -8.65 42.40 -11.43
N VAL A 387 -7.51 42.87 -11.93
CA VAL A 387 -6.53 43.61 -11.12
C VAL A 387 -7.10 44.94 -10.64
N ALA A 388 -7.92 45.62 -11.44
CA ALA A 388 -8.56 46.87 -11.04
C ALA A 388 -9.60 46.64 -9.94
N ASP A 389 -10.37 45.57 -10.02
CA ASP A 389 -11.37 45.20 -9.02
C ASP A 389 -10.71 44.80 -7.70
N MET A 390 -9.71 43.90 -7.74
CA MET A 390 -8.91 43.52 -6.56
C MET A 390 -8.28 44.74 -5.88
N ARG A 391 -7.84 45.74 -6.67
CA ARG A 391 -7.30 46.99 -6.14
C ARG A 391 -8.37 47.82 -5.45
N HIS A 392 -9.57 47.95 -6.02
CA HIS A 392 -10.66 48.70 -5.38
C HIS A 392 -11.09 48.05 -4.06
N GLU A 393 -11.26 46.73 -4.03
CA GLU A 393 -11.59 45.96 -2.82
C GLU A 393 -10.53 46.16 -1.73
N THR A 394 -9.24 46.02 -2.08
CA THR A 394 -8.14 46.23 -1.13
C THR A 394 -8.14 47.65 -0.55
N ILE A 395 -8.42 48.67 -1.38
CA ILE A 395 -8.51 50.07 -0.92
C ILE A 395 -9.73 50.26 -0.01
N GLU A 396 -10.87 49.69 -0.37
CA GLU A 396 -12.11 49.78 0.41
C GLU A 396 -11.96 49.12 1.78
N ASP A 397 -11.34 47.94 1.86
CA ASP A 397 -11.04 47.25 3.11
C ASP A 397 -10.05 48.04 3.99
N LEU A 398 -9.02 48.61 3.38
CA LEU A 398 -8.06 49.46 4.08
C LEU A 398 -8.72 50.71 4.65
N VAL A 399 -9.56 51.39 3.87
CA VAL A 399 -10.30 52.57 4.34
C VAL A 399 -11.29 52.18 5.42
N THR A 400 -12.04 51.10 5.24
CA THR A 400 -13.07 50.67 6.20
C THR A 400 -12.46 50.24 7.54
N SER A 401 -11.28 49.62 7.54
CA SER A 401 -10.58 49.20 8.76
C SER A 401 -9.99 50.38 9.55
N CYS A 402 -9.45 51.40 8.88
CA CYS A 402 -8.89 52.59 9.53
C CYS A 402 -9.91 53.72 9.79
N ILE A 403 -10.97 53.79 8.97
CA ILE A 403 -12.04 54.79 9.02
C ILE A 403 -13.39 54.04 9.00
N PRO A 404 -13.82 53.48 10.15
CA PRO A 404 -15.04 52.71 10.21
C PRO A 404 -16.28 53.54 9.85
N SER A 405 -17.27 52.91 9.21
CA SER A 405 -18.53 53.57 8.90
C SER A 405 -19.18 54.10 10.18
N HIS A 406 -19.55 55.39 10.18
CA HIS A 406 -20.18 56.10 11.31
C HIS A 406 -19.26 56.46 12.49
N ALA A 407 -17.95 56.29 12.39
CA ALA A 407 -16.99 56.77 13.39
C ALA A 407 -16.81 58.30 13.32
N TYR A 408 -16.57 58.93 14.47
CA TYR A 408 -16.21 60.35 14.50
C TYR A 408 -14.78 60.54 13.98
N SER A 409 -14.46 61.72 13.46
CA SER A 409 -13.12 62.03 12.91
C SER A 409 -11.98 61.83 13.90
N GLU A 410 -12.27 61.87 15.20
CA GLU A 410 -11.30 61.65 16.29
C GLU A 410 -10.92 60.17 16.47
N GLU A 411 -11.76 59.26 15.97
CA GLU A 411 -11.57 57.79 16.07
C GLU A 411 -10.88 57.23 14.81
N TRP A 412 -10.59 58.08 13.81
CA TRP A 412 -9.93 57.68 12.58
C TRP A 412 -8.45 57.37 12.83
N GLN A 413 -8.00 56.21 12.36
CA GLN A 413 -6.61 55.79 12.46
C GLN A 413 -5.81 56.25 11.22
N VAL A 414 -5.68 57.56 11.05
CA VAL A 414 -5.08 58.17 9.84
C VAL A 414 -3.60 57.80 9.70
N ASP A 415 -2.86 57.73 10.80
CA ASP A 415 -1.45 57.34 10.78
C ASP A 415 -1.29 55.89 10.28
N SER A 416 -2.13 54.96 10.75
CA SER A 416 -2.14 53.56 10.30
C SER A 416 -2.56 53.43 8.84
N LEU A 417 -3.54 54.23 8.39
CA LEU A 417 -3.94 54.27 6.99
C LEU A 417 -2.78 54.71 6.09
N HIS A 418 -2.02 55.74 6.51
CA HIS A 418 -0.86 56.23 5.77
C HIS A 418 0.27 55.19 5.71
N GLU A 419 0.61 54.55 6.84
CA GLU A 419 1.64 53.50 6.87
C GLU A 419 1.29 52.31 5.97
N GLU A 420 0.04 51.84 6.02
CA GLU A 420 -0.42 50.71 5.21
C GLU A 420 -0.56 51.06 3.72
N ALA A 421 -1.01 52.28 3.39
CA ALA A 421 -1.06 52.75 2.00
C ALA A 421 0.36 52.82 1.39
N ARG A 422 1.34 53.28 2.17
CA ARG A 422 2.75 53.30 1.76
C ARG A 422 3.31 51.90 1.61
N ARG A 423 2.96 50.97 2.51
CA ARG A 423 3.40 49.56 2.45
C ARG A 423 2.83 48.81 1.24
N LEU A 424 1.54 48.97 0.96
CA LEU A 424 0.82 48.22 -0.07
C LEU A 424 0.97 48.82 -1.47
N PHE A 425 0.90 50.16 -1.58
CA PHE A 425 0.85 50.86 -2.87
C PHE A 425 2.10 51.70 -3.17
N GLY A 426 2.97 51.95 -2.17
CA GLY A 426 4.10 52.87 -2.33
C GLY A 426 3.66 54.33 -2.54
N LEU A 427 2.43 54.66 -2.13
CA LEU A 427 1.86 56.01 -2.20
C LEU A 427 2.10 56.74 -0.88
N ASP A 428 2.40 58.03 -0.96
CA ASP A 428 2.65 58.92 0.19
C ASP A 428 1.46 59.88 0.38
#